data_AF-A0A154BUA3-F1
#
_entry.id   AF-A0A154BUA3-F1
#
_cell.length_a   1.000
_cell.length_b   1.000
_cell.length_c   1.000
_cell.angle_alpha   90.00
_cell.angle_beta   90.00
_cell.angle_gamma   90.00
#
_symmetry.space_group_name_H-M   'P 1'
#
loop_
_entity.id
_entity.type
_entity.pdbx_description
1 polymer ?
#
loop_
_entity_poly.entity_id
_entity_poly.type
_entity_poly.pdbx_seq_one_letter_code
_entity_poly.pdbx_strand_id
1 'polypeptide(L)'
;MESNVIAVDAILQLGSVTSEVAIKKAFRFYSATYRDKSDPSISFEVKYKGIQDENQYLLTFLGTGTALTDITEGVHRFMESFLEELYDESVEDDWLCELGCEELPIIIDYDIKSARAYSKDEIESDV
;
A
#
# COMPACT_ATOMS: atom_id res chain seq x y z
N MET A 1 5.83 24.59 12.96
CA MET A 1 4.97 23.42 13.24
C MET A 1 5.80 22.21 12.90
N GLU A 2 6.02 21.31 13.86
CA GLU A 2 6.62 20.02 13.55
C GLU A 2 5.72 19.28 12.56
N SER A 3 6.31 18.73 11.50
CA SER A 3 5.59 17.88 10.57
C SER A 3 5.24 16.58 11.29
N ASN A 4 3.97 16.45 11.68
CA ASN A 4 3.44 15.17 12.13
C ASN A 4 3.46 14.21 10.94
N VAL A 5 3.93 12.98 11.18
CA VAL A 5 3.76 11.91 10.22
C VAL A 5 2.53 11.13 10.64
N ILE A 6 1.69 10.77 9.69
CA ILE A 6 0.51 9.99 9.93
C ILE A 6 0.78 8.59 9.40
N ALA A 7 0.76 7.61 10.29
CA ALA A 7 0.77 6.21 9.89
C ALA A 7 -0.67 5.71 9.80
N VAL A 8 -1.03 5.10 8.68
CA VAL A 8 -2.30 4.41 8.48
C VAL A 8 -1.99 2.94 8.27
N ASP A 9 -2.53 2.10 9.14
CA ASP A 9 -2.38 0.65 9.06
C ASP A 9 -3.59 0.06 8.33
N ALA A 10 -3.34 -0.68 7.27
CA ALA A 10 -4.33 -1.46 6.55
C ALA A 10 -3.93 -2.94 6.52
N ILE A 11 -4.92 -3.82 6.58
CA ILE A 11 -4.75 -5.24 6.32
C ILE A 11 -5.20 -5.52 4.90
N LEU A 12 -4.32 -6.14 4.12
CA LEU A 12 -4.61 -6.69 2.82
C LEU A 12 -4.87 -8.18 2.96
N GLN A 13 -6.05 -8.64 2.56
CA GLN A 13 -6.40 -10.06 2.52
C GLN A 13 -6.18 -10.62 1.12
N LEU A 14 -5.39 -11.69 1.02
CA LEU A 14 -5.16 -12.40 -0.24
C LEU A 14 -5.99 -13.68 -0.31
N GLY A 15 -6.39 -14.04 -1.53
CA GLY A 15 -7.15 -15.24 -1.85
C GLY A 15 -6.31 -16.47 -2.11
N SER A 16 -5.01 -16.31 -2.30
CA SER A 16 -4.06 -17.41 -2.40
C SER A 16 -2.79 -17.09 -1.61
N VAL A 17 -2.01 -18.14 -1.34
CA VAL A 17 -0.67 -17.99 -0.77
C VAL A 17 0.21 -17.40 -1.87
N THR A 18 0.36 -16.09 -1.87
CA THR A 18 1.24 -15.39 -2.80
C THR A 18 2.59 -15.12 -2.15
N SER A 19 3.67 -15.21 -2.94
CA SER A 19 5.01 -14.93 -2.43
C SER A 19 5.10 -13.49 -1.94
N GLU A 20 5.80 -13.28 -0.82
CA GLU A 20 6.08 -11.92 -0.32
C GLU A 20 6.78 -11.08 -1.40
N VAL A 21 7.56 -11.72 -2.29
CA VAL A 21 8.25 -11.07 -3.41
C VAL A 21 7.26 -10.50 -4.42
N ALA A 22 6.23 -11.23 -4.82
CA ALA A 22 5.22 -10.76 -5.76
C ALA A 22 4.46 -9.54 -5.23
N ILE A 23 4.10 -9.55 -3.94
CA ILE A 23 3.40 -8.43 -3.29
C ILE A 23 4.32 -7.22 -3.18
N LYS A 24 5.57 -7.42 -2.76
CA LYS A 24 6.60 -6.37 -2.72
C LYS A 24 6.75 -5.67 -4.06
N LYS A 25 6.84 -6.45 -5.13
CA LYS A 25 7.02 -5.91 -6.47
C LYS A 25 5.75 -5.21 -6.97
N ALA A 26 4.57 -5.77 -6.72
CA ALA A 26 3.29 -5.12 -7.04
C ALA A 26 3.20 -3.74 -6.37
N PHE A 27 3.33 -3.67 -5.04
CA PHE A 27 3.28 -2.39 -4.32
C PHE A 27 4.33 -1.37 -4.79
N ARG A 28 5.56 -1.82 -5.08
CA ARG A 28 6.62 -0.93 -5.58
C ARG A 28 6.29 -0.35 -6.95
N PHE A 29 5.70 -1.14 -7.84
CA PHE A 29 5.31 -0.68 -9.16
C PHE A 29 4.16 0.34 -9.07
N TYR A 30 3.08 -0.01 -8.35
CA TYR A 30 1.90 0.85 -8.27
C TYR A 30 2.08 2.11 -7.43
N SER A 31 2.97 2.09 -6.43
CA SER A 31 3.38 3.33 -5.74
C SER A 31 4.07 4.32 -6.67
N ALA A 32 4.77 3.85 -7.72
CA ALA A 32 5.30 4.72 -8.76
C ALA A 32 4.16 5.25 -9.66
N THR A 33 3.21 4.40 -10.07
CA THR A 33 2.09 4.79 -10.94
C THR A 33 1.10 5.74 -10.27
N TYR A 34 0.79 5.54 -8.99
CA TYR A 34 -0.09 6.45 -8.23
C TYR A 34 0.52 7.86 -8.12
N ARG A 35 1.84 7.96 -7.97
CA ARG A 35 2.53 9.26 -7.89
C ARG A 35 2.30 10.14 -9.13
N ASP A 36 2.09 9.54 -10.28
CA ASP A 36 1.82 10.24 -11.54
C ASP A 36 0.35 10.64 -11.72
N LYS A 37 -0.60 9.95 -11.06
CA LYS A 37 -2.05 10.17 -11.20
C LYS A 37 -2.71 10.88 -10.00
N SER A 38 -2.01 11.04 -8.88
CA SER A 38 -2.59 11.49 -7.60
C SER A 38 -2.38 12.97 -7.28
N ASP A 39 -3.11 13.45 -6.27
CA ASP A 39 -2.94 14.79 -5.71
C ASP A 39 -1.51 14.94 -5.15
N PRO A 40 -0.69 15.86 -5.71
CA PRO A 40 0.71 16.02 -5.30
C PRO A 40 0.87 16.49 -3.85
N SER A 41 -0.21 16.93 -3.20
CA SER A 41 -0.20 17.31 -1.78
C SER A 41 -0.22 16.12 -0.82
N ILE A 42 -0.56 14.91 -1.30
CA ILE A 42 -0.60 13.69 -0.49
C ILE A 42 0.50 12.76 -0.98
N SER A 43 1.55 12.63 -0.16
CA SER A 43 2.62 11.66 -0.39
C SER A 43 2.77 10.75 0.82
N PHE A 44 2.87 9.45 0.59
CA PHE A 44 3.15 8.46 1.63
C PHE A 44 4.16 7.42 1.15
N GLU A 45 4.97 6.96 2.09
CA GLU A 45 5.79 5.76 1.94
C GLU A 45 4.98 4.55 2.42
N VAL A 46 5.04 3.43 1.71
CA VAL A 46 4.35 2.19 2.11
C VAL A 46 5.37 1.21 2.65
N LYS A 47 5.24 0.87 3.93
CA LYS A 47 5.91 -0.27 4.54
C LYS A 47 4.95 -1.45 4.58
N TYR A 48 5.47 -2.67 4.50
CA TYR A 48 4.66 -3.89 4.49
C TYR A 48 5.30 -4.97 5.35
N LYS A 49 4.47 -5.83 5.94
CA LYS A 49 4.89 -7.00 6.72
C LYS A 49 3.88 -8.13 6.55
N GLY A 50 4.33 -9.29 6.10
CA GLY A 50 3.49 -10.49 6.03
C GLY A 50 3.06 -10.94 7.42
N ILE A 51 1.77 -11.26 7.57
CA ILE A 51 1.21 -11.90 8.76
C ILE A 51 1.18 -13.39 8.46
N GLN A 52 2.07 -14.14 9.12
CA GLN A 52 2.16 -15.59 8.94
C GLN A 52 0.82 -16.26 9.25
N ASP A 53 0.50 -17.29 8.47
CA ASP A 53 -0.65 -18.20 8.65
C ASP A 53 -2.04 -17.67 8.22
N GLU A 54 -2.21 -16.41 7.80
CA GLU A 54 -3.54 -15.85 7.46
C GLU A 54 -3.73 -15.34 6.02
N ASN A 55 -2.75 -15.52 5.12
CA ASN A 55 -2.76 -14.87 3.79
C ASN A 55 -3.02 -13.36 3.88
N GLN A 56 -2.54 -12.74 4.97
CA GLN A 56 -2.74 -11.33 5.26
C GLN A 56 -1.42 -10.59 5.25
N TYR A 57 -1.48 -9.33 4.81
CA TYR A 57 -0.34 -8.42 4.83
C TYR A 57 -0.74 -7.16 5.57
N LEU A 58 0.05 -6.78 6.56
CA LEU A 58 -0.03 -5.44 7.15
C LEU A 58 0.69 -4.48 6.21
N LEU A 59 -0.02 -3.43 5.82
CA LEU A 59 0.48 -2.31 5.05
C LEU A 59 0.41 -1.07 5.94
N THR A 60 1.54 -0.41 6.16
CA THR A 60 1.63 0.83 6.92
C THR A 60 2.00 1.96 5.98
N PHE A 61 1.06 2.87 5.77
CA PHE A 61 1.21 4.06 4.94
C PHE A 61 1.68 5.22 5.80
N LEU A 62 2.90 5.69 5.57
CA LEU A 62 3.53 6.80 6.28
C LEU A 62 3.40 8.07 5.46
N GLY A 63 2.32 8.81 5.69
CA GLY A 63 2.03 10.07 5.02
C GLY A 63 2.55 11.28 5.78
N THR A 64 3.02 12.30 5.06
CA THR A 64 3.20 13.63 5.63
C THR A 64 2.07 14.52 5.11
N GLY A 65 1.30 15.12 6.01
CA GLY A 65 0.07 15.84 5.63
C GLY A 65 -0.45 16.78 6.70
N THR A 66 -1.38 17.64 6.31
CA THR A 66 -1.97 18.67 7.17
C THR A 66 -3.05 18.14 8.12
N ALA A 67 -3.73 17.04 7.77
CA ALA A 67 -4.77 16.40 8.59
C ALA A 67 -4.81 14.87 8.42
N LEU A 68 -5.25 14.17 9.49
CA LEU A 68 -5.42 12.71 9.53
C LEU A 68 -6.38 12.20 8.45
N THR A 69 -7.50 12.91 8.27
CA THR A 69 -8.55 12.58 7.30
C THR A 69 -8.03 12.56 5.87
N ASP A 70 -7.19 13.53 5.52
CA ASP A 70 -6.66 13.67 4.15
C ASP A 70 -5.74 12.49 3.81
N ILE A 71 -4.90 12.07 4.77
CA ILE A 71 -4.03 10.91 4.60
C ILE A 71 -4.84 9.61 4.51
N THR A 72 -5.84 9.41 5.38
CA THR A 72 -6.70 8.22 5.33
C THR A 72 -7.48 8.14 4.01
N GLU A 73 -8.04 9.25 3.52
CA GLU A 73 -8.69 9.28 2.19
C GLU A 73 -7.69 9.02 1.06
N GLY A 74 -6.47 9.55 1.16
CA GLY A 74 -5.40 9.26 0.21
C GLY A 74 -5.05 7.77 0.14
N VAL A 75 -5.02 7.08 1.28
CA VAL A 75 -4.81 5.63 1.34
C VAL A 75 -5.97 4.88 0.68
N HIS A 76 -7.23 5.28 0.92
CA HIS A 76 -8.37 4.67 0.23
C HIS A 76 -8.28 4.80 -1.29
N ARG A 77 -8.05 6.03 -1.80
CA ARG A 77 -7.93 6.28 -3.25
C ARG A 77 -6.77 5.49 -3.87
N PHE A 78 -5.67 5.38 -3.15
CA PHE A 78 -4.54 4.55 -3.55
C PHE A 78 -4.90 3.08 -3.65
N MET A 79 -5.54 2.52 -2.61
CA MET A 79 -5.94 1.12 -2.58
C MET A 79 -6.97 0.81 -3.66
N GLU A 80 -7.94 1.71 -3.90
CA GLU A 80 -8.91 1.56 -4.99
C GLU A 80 -8.21 1.56 -6.36
N SER A 81 -7.32 2.53 -6.62
CA SER A 81 -6.57 2.59 -7.88
C SER A 81 -5.69 1.35 -8.08
N PHE A 82 -5.06 0.89 -6.99
CA PHE A 82 -4.23 -0.31 -7.00
C PHE A 82 -5.05 -1.57 -7.34
N LEU A 83 -6.25 -1.71 -6.79
CA LEU A 83 -7.15 -2.82 -7.10
C LEU A 83 -7.67 -2.74 -8.53
N GLU A 84 -8.13 -1.57 -8.99
CA GLU A 84 -8.61 -1.37 -10.36
C GLU A 84 -7.54 -1.76 -11.39
N GLU A 85 -6.30 -1.32 -11.20
CA GLU A 85 -5.19 -1.61 -12.11
C GLU A 85 -4.67 -3.06 -12.02
N LEU A 86 -4.88 -3.74 -10.87
CA LEU A 86 -4.58 -5.17 -10.75
C LEU A 86 -5.59 -6.04 -11.50
N TYR A 87 -6.85 -5.59 -11.59
CA TYR A 87 -7.94 -6.28 -12.27
C TYR A 87 -8.16 -5.83 -13.71
N ASP A 88 -7.43 -4.83 -14.18
CA ASP A 88 -7.50 -4.39 -15.56
C ASP A 88 -6.81 -5.44 -16.47
N GLU A 89 -7.64 -6.28 -17.09
CA GLU A 89 -7.21 -7.33 -18.04
C GLU A 89 -6.50 -6.77 -19.30
N SER A 90 -6.50 -5.44 -19.49
CA SER A 90 -5.81 -4.79 -20.60
C SER A 90 -4.35 -4.42 -20.30
N VAL A 91 -3.90 -4.55 -19.04
CA VAL A 91 -2.50 -4.29 -18.68
C VAL A 91 -1.65 -5.46 -19.17
N GLU A 92 -0.96 -5.25 -20.31
CA GLU A 92 -0.22 -6.28 -21.06
C GLU A 92 0.67 -7.17 -20.15
N ASP A 93 0.60 -8.49 -20.31
CA ASP A 93 1.33 -9.52 -19.54
C ASP A 93 2.87 -9.32 -19.45
N ASP A 94 3.43 -8.41 -20.25
CA ASP A 94 4.86 -8.15 -20.37
C ASP A 94 5.49 -7.61 -19.07
N TRP A 95 4.78 -6.80 -18.27
CA TRP A 95 5.29 -6.33 -16.96
C TRP A 95 5.10 -7.37 -15.86
N LEU A 96 4.08 -8.23 -15.95
CA LEU A 96 3.93 -9.42 -15.08
C LEU A 96 5.11 -10.38 -15.24
N CYS A 97 5.67 -10.43 -16.45
CA CYS A 97 6.91 -11.16 -16.69
C CYS A 97 8.12 -10.53 -15.98
N GLU A 98 8.19 -9.20 -15.84
CA GLU A 98 9.22 -8.53 -15.00
C GLU A 98 9.01 -8.79 -13.49
N LEU A 99 7.78 -9.04 -13.07
CA LEU A 99 7.45 -9.51 -11.72
C LEU A 99 7.92 -10.94 -11.44
N GLY A 100 8.38 -11.67 -12.47
CA GLY A 100 8.95 -13.01 -12.35
C GLY A 100 8.04 -14.12 -12.89
N CYS A 101 7.04 -13.78 -13.70
CA CYS A 101 5.99 -14.70 -14.16
C CYS A 101 5.31 -15.45 -13.01
N GLU A 102 5.36 -14.90 -11.79
CA GLU A 102 4.66 -15.43 -10.63
C GLU A 102 3.17 -15.06 -10.76
N GLU A 103 2.28 -15.93 -10.27
CA GLU A 103 0.85 -15.62 -10.22
C GLU A 103 0.65 -14.31 -9.43
N LEU A 104 -0.08 -13.38 -10.02
CA LEU A 104 -0.46 -12.13 -9.34
C LEU A 104 -1.19 -12.44 -8.03
N PRO A 105 -0.98 -11.63 -6.97
CA PRO A 105 -1.77 -11.76 -5.77
C PRO A 105 -3.24 -11.50 -6.09
N ILE A 106 -4.10 -12.48 -5.81
CA ILE A 106 -5.55 -12.28 -5.80
C ILE A 106 -5.89 -11.56 -4.51
N ILE A 107 -6.29 -10.29 -4.59
CA ILE A 107 -6.65 -9.50 -3.42
C ILE A 107 -8.15 -9.62 -3.18
N ILE A 108 -8.55 -10.20 -2.07
CA ILE A 108 -9.98 -10.37 -1.76
C ILE A 108 -10.56 -9.13 -1.12
N ASP A 109 -9.79 -8.50 -0.24
CA ASP A 109 -10.27 -7.40 0.58
C ASP A 109 -9.11 -6.53 1.08
N TYR A 110 -9.43 -5.30 1.45
CA TYR A 110 -8.55 -4.46 2.25
C TYR A 110 -9.36 -3.73 3.31
N ASP A 111 -8.80 -3.61 4.52
CA ASP A 111 -9.47 -2.92 5.62
C ASP A 111 -8.50 -2.03 6.39
N ILE A 112 -8.88 -0.77 6.61
CA ILE A 112 -8.10 0.17 7.42
C ILE A 112 -8.35 -0.14 8.90
N LYS A 113 -7.31 -0.59 9.59
CA LYS A 113 -7.41 -0.96 11.01
C LYS A 113 -7.14 0.22 11.94
N SER A 114 -6.21 1.10 11.58
CA SER A 114 -5.86 2.23 12.44
C SER A 114 -5.28 3.39 11.65
N ALA A 115 -5.41 4.59 12.20
CA ALA A 115 -4.74 5.78 11.72
C ALA A 115 -4.22 6.56 12.94
N ARG A 116 -2.92 6.84 12.98
CA ARG A 116 -2.24 7.41 14.14
C ARG A 116 -1.23 8.47 13.70
N ALA A 117 -1.19 9.58 14.41
CA ALA A 117 -0.17 10.60 14.22
C ALA A 117 1.03 10.28 15.12
N TYR A 118 2.21 10.24 14.52
CA TYR A 118 3.48 10.04 15.18
C TYR A 118 4.29 11.34 15.09
N SER A 119 5.05 11.62 16.15
CA SER A 119 6.18 12.53 16.02
C SER A 119 7.26 11.87 15.16
N LYS A 120 8.10 12.67 14.49
CA LYS A 120 9.13 12.15 13.58
C LYS A 120 10.09 11.16 14.25
N ASP A 121 10.33 11.33 15.55
CA ASP A 121 11.28 10.53 16.32
C ASP A 121 10.73 9.15 16.73
N GLU A 122 9.40 8.93 16.69
CA GLU A 122 8.78 7.66 17.12
C GLU A 122 8.80 6.57 16.03
N ILE A 123 8.91 6.96 14.75
CA ILE A 123 8.67 6.07 13.60
C ILE A 123 9.82 5.11 13.34
N GLU A 124 11.07 5.52 13.63
CA GLU A 124 12.24 4.66 13.43
C GLU A 124 12.31 3.50 14.43
N SER A 125 11.57 3.57 15.55
CA SER A 125 11.59 2.52 16.59
C SER A 125 10.44 1.52 16.51
N ASP A 126 9.34 1.84 15.82
CA ASP A 126 8.05 1.13 15.96
C ASP A 126 7.58 0.40 14.68
N VAL A 127 8.20 0.67 13.51
CA VAL A 127 7.76 0.14 12.19
C VAL A 127 8.83 -0.67 11.45
#